data_AF-A0AAX3M5P6-F1
#
_entry.id   AF-A0AAX3M5P6-F1
#
_cell.length_a   1.000
_cell.length_b   1.000
_cell.length_c   1.000
_cell.angle_alpha   90.00
_cell.angle_beta   90.00
_cell.angle_gamma   90.00
#
_symmetry.space_group_name_H-M   'P 1'
#
loop_
_entity.id
_entity.type
_entity.pdbx_description
1 polymer ?
#
loop_
_entity_poly.entity_id
_entity_poly.type
_entity_poly.pdbx_seq_one_letter_code
_entity_poly.pdbx_strand_id
1 'polypeptide(L)' 'MEKESTPIHLSEDELCQLIRQAATSDKNALQKVIDLFEQEMISLSRFIKMPQEDALQTLKLALIELILSGF' A
#
# COMPACT_ATOMS: atom_id res chain seq x y z
N MET A 1 -7.36 1.07 -22.38
CA MET A 1 -6.00 0.58 -22.13
C MET A 1 -6.09 -0.37 -20.97
N GLU A 2 -5.93 -1.66 -21.27
CA GLU A 2 -5.89 -2.75 -20.31
C GLU A 2 -4.75 -2.46 -19.33
N LYS A 3 -5.07 -2.33 -18.03
CA LYS A 3 -4.03 -2.30 -17.00
C LYS A 3 -3.52 -3.74 -16.90
N GLU A 4 -2.46 -4.03 -17.64
CA GLU A 4 -1.68 -5.24 -17.48
C GLU A 4 -1.09 -5.22 -16.07
N SER A 5 -1.79 -5.83 -15.12
CA SER A 5 -1.28 -6.07 -13.77
C SER A 5 -0.23 -7.15 -13.86
N THR A 6 0.95 -6.81 -14.41
CA THR A 6 2.14 -7.62 -14.22
C THR A 6 2.35 -7.75 -12.72
N PRO A 7 2.34 -8.97 -12.15
CA PRO A 7 2.66 -9.15 -10.74
C PRO A 7 4.05 -8.58 -10.54
N ILE A 8 4.15 -7.52 -9.75
CA ILE A 8 5.42 -6.90 -9.43
C ILE A 8 6.19 -7.94 -8.62
N HIS A 9 7.14 -8.62 -9.28
CA HIS A 9 7.96 -9.66 -8.67
C HIS A 9 9.07 -8.98 -7.86
N LEU A 10 8.66 -8.29 -6.80
CA LEU A 10 9.54 -7.63 -5.83
C LEU A 10 10.16 -8.70 -4.95
N SER A 11 11.49 -8.76 -4.90
CA SER A 11 12.17 -9.62 -3.93
C SER A 11 11.90 -9.11 -2.51
N GLU A 12 11.99 -9.99 -1.50
CA GLU A 12 11.79 -9.59 -0.09
C GLU A 12 12.72 -8.43 0.32
N ASP A 13 13.98 -8.47 -0.13
CA ASP A 13 14.97 -7.43 0.14
C ASP A 13 14.58 -6.07 -0.47
N GLU A 14 14.12 -6.09 -1.72
CA GLU A 14 13.65 -4.90 -2.44
C GLU A 14 12.41 -4.29 -1.77
N LEU A 15 11.49 -5.14 -1.27
CA LEU A 15 10.33 -4.69 -0.51
C LEU A 15 10.74 -4.06 0.82
N CYS A 16 11.65 -4.70 1.55
CA CYS A 16 12.20 -4.15 2.79
C CYS A 16 12.90 -2.80 2.55
N GLN A 17 13.67 -2.66 1.47
CA GLN A 17 14.31 -1.41 1.11
C GLN A 17 13.27 -0.33 0.78
N LEU A 18 12.25 -0.67 0.01
CA LEU A 18 11.17 0.26 -0.36
C LEU A 18 10.40 0.76 0.88
N ILE A 19 10.08 -0.14 1.82
CA ILE A 19 9.41 0.22 3.08
C ILE A 19 10.31 1.14 3.93
N ARG A 20 11.62 0.86 4.03
CA ARG A 20 12.57 1.73 4.75
C ARG A 20 12.64 3.13 4.12
N GLN A 21 12.67 3.22 2.79
CA GLN A 21 12.65 4.50 2.08
C GLN A 21 11.36 5.27 2.36
N ALA A 22 10.21 4.59 2.30
CA ALA A 22 8.90 5.18 2.61
C ALA A 22 8.83 5.71 4.06
N ALA A 23 9.40 4.99 5.02
CA ALA A 23 9.46 5.41 6.43
C ALA A 23 10.30 6.69 6.62
N THR A 24 11.29 6.95 5.76
CA THR A 24 12.09 8.19 5.79
C THR A 24 11.43 9.40 5.14
N SER A 25 10.09 9.37 4.96
CA SER A 25 9.30 10.43 4.29
C SER A 25 9.60 10.61 2.79
N ASP A 26 10.17 9.61 2.11
CA ASP A 26 10.21 9.60 0.65
C ASP A 26 8.79 9.36 0.11
N LYS A 27 8.16 10.44 -0.37
CA LYS A 27 6.79 10.42 -0.91
C LYS A 27 6.64 9.48 -2.10
N ASN A 28 7.67 9.30 -2.92
CA ASN A 28 7.62 8.41 -4.07
C ASN A 28 7.68 6.95 -3.62
N ALA A 29 8.51 6.63 -2.63
CA ALA A 29 8.56 5.31 -2.04
C ALA A 29 7.24 4.96 -1.34
N LEU A 30 6.67 5.89 -0.56
CA LEU A 30 5.39 5.69 0.11
C LEU A 30 4.25 5.43 -0.90
N GLN A 31 4.18 6.22 -1.97
CA GLN A 31 3.18 6.01 -3.02
C GLN A 31 3.34 4.64 -3.69
N LYS A 32 4.58 4.22 -4.00
CA LYS A 32 4.83 2.89 -4.57
C LYS A 32 4.39 1.76 -3.65
N VAL A 33 4.58 1.89 -2.33
CA VAL A 33 4.08 0.90 -1.37
C VAL A 33 2.55 0.86 -1.39
N ILE A 34 1.88 2.01 -1.40
CA ILE A 34 0.41 2.07 -1.48
C ILE A 34 -0.11 1.42 -2.77
N ASP A 35 0.52 1.71 -3.90
CA ASP A 35 0.13 1.15 -5.21
C ASP A 35 0.32 -0.37 -5.26
N LEU A 36 1.40 -0.88 -4.63
CA LEU A 36 1.68 -2.32 -4.54
C LEU A 36 0.54 -3.08 -3.83
N PHE A 37 -0.02 -2.49 -2.78
CA PHE A 37 -1.09 -3.11 -1.98
C PHE A 37 -2.50 -2.68 -2.41
N GLU A 38 -2.66 -1.85 -3.44
CA GLU A 38 -3.96 -1.24 -3.78
C GLU A 38 -5.03 -2.29 -4.10
N GLN A 39 -4.71 -3.30 -4.92
CA GLN A 39 -5.67 -4.35 -5.28
C GLN A 39 -6.11 -5.20 -4.08
N GLU A 40 -5.17 -5.48 -3.17
CA GLU A 40 -5.47 -6.19 -1.93
C GLU A 40 -6.34 -5.32 -1.02
N MET A 41 -6.04 -4.02 -0.88
CA MET A 41 -6.86 -3.10 -0.10
C MET A 41 -8.28 -2.97 -0.66
N ILE A 42 -8.46 -2.93 -1.99
CA ILE A 42 -9.79 -2.93 -2.64
C ILE A 42 -10.56 -4.21 -2.32
N SER A 43 -9.86 -5.34 -2.23
CA SER A 43 -10.47 -6.63 -1.89
C SER A 43 -10.85 -6.69 -0.41
N LEU A 44 -9.96 -6.24 0.47
CA LEU A 44 -10.16 -6.20 1.93
C LEU A 44 -11.22 -5.20 2.36
N SER A 45 -11.36 -4.08 1.66
CA SER A 45 -12.34 -3.04 2.01
C SER A 45 -13.78 -3.55 1.96
N ARG A 46 -14.06 -4.59 1.15
CA ARG A 46 -15.39 -5.24 1.05
C ARG A 46 -15.86 -5.89 2.35
N PHE A 47 -14.94 -6.16 3.27
CA PHE A 47 -15.24 -6.77 4.57
C PHE A 47 -15.43 -5.73 5.69
N ILE A 48 -15.15 -4.46 5.42
CA ILE A 48 -15.33 -3.37 6.38
C ILE A 48 -16.75 -2.84 6.26
N LYS A 49 -17.48 -2.72 7.38
CA LYS A 49 -18.86 -2.19 7.42
C LYS A 49 -18.88 -0.66 7.29
N MET A 50 -18.40 -0.16 6.16
CA MET A 50 -18.35 1.27 5.79
C MET A 50 -18.57 1.39 4.27
N PRO A 51 -18.86 2.59 3.74
CA PRO A 51 -18.79 2.83 2.31
C PRO A 51 -17.44 2.40 1.74
N GLN A 52 -17.45 1.83 0.52
CA GLN A 52 -16.27 1.24 -0.10
C GLN A 52 -15.09 2.23 -0.19
N GLU A 53 -15.38 3.48 -0.52
CA GLU A 53 -14.37 4.55 -0.60
C GLU A 53 -13.77 4.85 0.78
N ASP A 54 -14.59 4.96 1.82
CA ASP A 54 -14.13 5.21 3.20
C ASP A 54 -13.30 4.05 3.73
N ALA A 55 -13.72 2.81 3.44
CA ALA A 55 -13.00 1.60 3.83
C ALA A 55 -11.62 1.54 3.14
N LEU A 56 -11.55 1.85 1.84
CA LEU A 56 -10.29 1.91 1.11
C LEU A 56 -9.36 2.99 1.67
N GLN A 57 -9.88 4.19 1.95
CA GLN A 57 -9.09 5.27 2.53
C GLN A 57 -8.60 4.92 3.95
N THR A 58 -9.42 4.23 4.74
CA THR A 58 -9.05 3.74 6.06
C THR A 58 -7.87 2.77 5.98
N LEU A 59 -7.89 1.84 5.02
CA LEU A 59 -6.79 0.90 4.81
C LEU A 59 -5.51 1.61 4.34
N LYS A 60 -5.62 2.58 3.43
CA LYS A 60 -4.48 3.40 2.98
C LYS A 60 -3.87 4.18 4.15
N LEU A 61 -4.70 4.81 4.98
CA LEU A 61 -4.26 5.54 6.16
C LEU A 61 -3.52 4.61 7.14
N ALA A 62 -4.12 3.47 7.48
CA ALA A 62 -3.52 2.51 8.41
C ALA A 62 -2.16 1.99 7.91
N LEU A 63 -2.03 1.73 6.60
CA LEU A 63 -0.76 1.33 5.99
C LEU A 63 0.29 2.45 6.09
N ILE A 64 -0.09 3.70 5.81
CA ILE A 64 0.80 4.86 5.95
C ILE A 64 1.27 5.01 7.39
N GLU A 65 0.35 4.94 8.36
CA GLU A 65 0.68 5.05 9.79
C GLU A 65 1.62 3.94 10.23
N LEU A 66 1.41 2.70 9.78
CA LEU A 66 2.28 1.57 10.07
C LEU A 66 3.71 1.80 9.55
N ILE A 67 3.85 2.30 8.32
CA ILE A 67 5.15 2.58 7.70
C ILE A 67 5.87 3.72 8.43
N LEU A 68 5.16 4.79 8.78
CA LEU A 68 5.76 5.98 9.42
C LEU A 68 6.08 5.78 10.90
N SER A 69 5.32 4.96 11.61
CA SER A 69 5.55 4.70 13.04
C SER A 69 6.80 3.86 13.30
N GLY A 70 7.34 3.20 12.28
CA GLY A 70 8.42 2.22 12.43
C GLY A 70 7.94 0.96 13.16
N PHE A 71 8.57 -0.18 12.85
CA PHE A 71 8.39 -1.41 13.65
C PHE A 71 9.16 -1.32 14.97
#